data_AF-A0A6V7KLG0-F1
#
_entry.id   AF-A0A6V7KLG0-F1
#
_cell.length_a   1.000
_cell.length_b   1.000
_cell.length_c   1.000
_cell.angle_alpha   90.00
_cell.angle_beta   90.00
_cell.angle_gamma   90.00
#
_symmetry.space_group_name_H-M   'P 1'
#
loop_
_entity.id
_entity.type
_entity.pdbx_description
1 polymer ?
#
loop_
_entity_poly.entity_id
_entity_poly.type
_entity_poly.pdbx_seq_one_letter_code
_entity_poly.pdbx_strand_id
1 'polypeptide(L)' 'VKGFQLEYLAKVPEVKDTVHKHSLLHHLCHMVMEKFPDSTDLYSE' A
#
# COMPACT_ATOMS: atom_id res chain seq x y z
N VAL A 1 -12.79 7.75 -12.77
CA VAL A 1 -12.47 8.51 -11.54
C VAL A 1 -10.98 8.78 -11.53
N LYS A 2 -10.51 10.02 -11.30
CA LYS A 2 -9.07 10.37 -11.43
C LYS A 2 -8.32 10.45 -10.09
N GLY A 3 -8.94 10.03 -8.98
CA GLY A 3 -8.33 10.07 -7.65
C GLY A 3 -9.27 9.54 -6.58
N PHE A 4 -8.85 9.68 -5.32
CA PHE A 4 -9.58 9.27 -4.13
C PHE A 4 -9.39 10.32 -3.02
N GLN A 5 -10.27 10.31 -2.02
CA GLN A 5 -10.14 11.16 -0.83
C GLN A 5 -9.00 10.65 0.05
N LEU A 6 -8.18 11.56 0.59
CA LEU A 6 -7.01 11.21 1.39
C LEU A 6 -7.35 10.31 2.60
N GLU A 7 -8.55 10.49 3.15
CA GLU A 7 -9.14 9.69 4.22
C GLU A 7 -9.09 8.17 3.95
N TYR A 8 -9.08 7.77 2.68
CA TYR A 8 -9.06 6.36 2.32
C TYR A 8 -7.72 5.70 2.61
N LEU A 9 -6.62 6.48 2.69
CA LEU A 9 -5.32 5.96 3.11
C LEU A 9 -5.35 5.39 4.53
N ALA A 10 -6.15 5.98 5.42
CA ALA A 10 -6.32 5.47 6.79
C ALA A 10 -6.96 4.06 6.82
N LYS A 11 -7.76 3.71 5.80
CA LYS A 11 -8.43 2.40 5.69
C LYS A 11 -7.55 1.31 5.10
N VAL A 12 -6.47 1.68 4.40
CA VAL A 12 -5.55 0.73 3.74
C VAL A 12 -4.96 -0.30 4.73
N PRO A 13 -4.53 0.04 5.96
CA PRO A 13 -4.10 -0.97 6.93
C PRO A 13 -5.25 -1.82 7.51
N GLU A 14 -6.50 -1.36 7.45
CA GLU A 14 -7.67 -2.04 8.03
C GLU A 14 -8.21 -3.16 7.12
N VAL A 15 -8.11 -2.97 5.80
CA VAL A 15 -8.55 -3.97 4.81
C VAL A 15 -7.58 -5.14 4.83
N LYS A 16 -8.07 -6.34 5.11
CA LYS A 16 -7.28 -7.58 5.18
C LYS A 16 -7.66 -8.54 4.07
N ASP A 17 -6.68 -9.27 3.56
CA ASP A 17 -6.92 -10.37 2.63
C ASP A 17 -7.67 -11.53 3.31
N THR A 18 -8.28 -12.39 2.50
CA THR A 18 -9.13 -13.48 3.01
C THR A 18 -8.35 -14.70 3.46
N VAL A 19 -7.11 -14.88 3.00
CA VAL A 19 -6.31 -16.08 3.18
C VAL A 19 -5.34 -15.93 4.36
N HIS A 20 -4.50 -14.90 4.35
CA HIS A 20 -3.41 -14.72 5.32
C HIS A 20 -3.68 -13.62 6.35
N LYS A 21 -4.80 -12.88 6.20
CA LYS A 21 -5.16 -11.73 7.03
C LYS A 21 -4.10 -10.61 7.02
N HIS A 22 -3.26 -10.57 6.00
CA HIS A 22 -2.35 -9.47 5.69
C HIS A 22 -3.15 -8.25 5.26
N SER A 23 -2.69 -7.07 5.68
CA SER A 23 -3.33 -5.81 5.30
C SER A 23 -3.08 -5.48 3.82
N LEU A 24 -3.97 -4.71 3.23
CA LEU A 24 -3.75 -4.16 1.89
C LEU A 24 -2.46 -3.33 1.84
N LEU A 25 -2.11 -2.66 2.94
CA LEU A 25 -0.83 -1.97 3.09
C LEU A 25 0.37 -2.92 2.85
N HIS A 26 0.36 -4.10 3.48
CA HIS A 26 1.42 -5.10 3.30
C HIS A 26 1.58 -5.48 1.82
N HIS A 27 0.46 -5.75 1.14
CA HIS A 27 0.47 -6.09 -0.29
C HIS A 27 0.97 -4.94 -1.18
N LEU A 28 0.63 -3.70 -0.85
CA LEU A 28 1.11 -2.53 -1.58
C LEU A 28 2.61 -2.34 -1.41
N CYS A 29 3.13 -2.42 -0.19
CA CYS A 29 4.59 -2.34 0.05
C CYS A 29 5.33 -3.44 -0.71
N HIS A 30 4.86 -4.68 -0.65
CA HIS A 30 5.45 -5.79 -1.40
C HIS A 30 5.41 -5.55 -2.92
N MET A 31 4.27 -5.09 -3.44
CA MET A 31 4.13 -4.78 -4.87
C MET A 31 5.09 -3.68 -5.33
N VAL A 32 5.24 -2.62 -4.53
CA VAL A 32 6.17 -1.52 -4.84
C VAL A 32 7.61 -2.04 -4.82
N MET A 33 8.00 -2.82 -3.83
CA MET A 33 9.32 -3.42 -3.75
C MET A 33 9.64 -4.32 -4.96
N GLU A 34 8.68 -5.11 -5.43
CA GLU A 34 8.89 -6.01 -6.57
C GLU A 34 8.88 -5.31 -7.93
N LYS A 35 7.98 -4.34 -8.12
CA LYS A 35 7.75 -3.72 -9.44
C LYS A 35 8.48 -2.40 -9.63
N PHE A 36 8.75 -1.70 -8.53
CA PHE A 36 9.33 -0.37 -8.52
C PHE A 36 10.40 -0.25 -7.41
N PRO A 37 11.44 -1.10 -7.43
CA PRO A 37 12.44 -1.19 -6.36
C PRO A 37 13.10 0.15 -6.03
N ASP A 38 13.30 1.01 -7.04
CA ASP A 38 13.91 2.34 -6.90
C ASP A 38 13.01 3.36 -6.17
N SER A 39 11.71 3.07 -6.02
CA SER A 39 10.73 3.95 -5.36
C SER A 39 10.37 3.52 -3.93
N THR A 40 11.09 2.53 -3.40
CA THR A 40 10.87 2.01 -2.04
C THR A 40 11.26 3.01 -0.96
N ASP A 41 12.16 3.93 -1.30
CA ASP A 41 12.63 5.00 -0.44
C ASP A 41 11.88 6.31 -0.69
N LEU A 42 10.71 6.44 -0.08
CA LEU A 42 9.82 7.60 -0.26
C LEU A 42 10.15 8.78 0.67
N TYR A 43 10.90 8.54 1.76
CA TYR A 43 11.06 9.49 2.86
C TYR A 43 12.47 10.08 2.99
N SER A 44 13.41 9.68 2.13
CA SER A 44 14.82 10.13 2.21
C SER A 44 15.14 11.37 1.38
N GLU A 45 14.13 12.15 0.97
CA GLU A 45 14.33 13.51 0.44
C GLU A 45 14.45 14.56 1.55
#